data_AF-A0A373ULH7-F1
#
_entry.id   AF-A0A373ULH7-F1
#
_cell.length_a   1.000
_cell.length_b   1.000
_cell.length_c   1.000
_cell.angle_alpha   90.00
_cell.angle_beta   90.00
_cell.angle_gamma   90.00
#
_symmetry.space_group_name_H-M   'P 1'
#
loop_
_entity.id
_entity.type
_entity.pdbx_description
1 polymer ?
#
loop_
_entity_poly.entity_id
_entity_poly.type
_entity_poly.pdbx_seq_one_letter_code
_entity_poly.pdbx_strand_id
1 'polypeptide(L)'
;MIGFYDYTVVLTYISLMCSVFGITQAIGGHYRTAIICLALSGLFDMFDGKIARTKKNRTDDEKLFGVQIDSLCDVVCFGAFPAVICYVLGVRGILGTIVLAYYCVCSVIRLGFFNVLETNRQRVEEGANKYYHGLPITTMAIVLPLAFMLNFVIAEREFSVLLLFVLAVVGTLFIVDFKLKKPSNAFLAVLVILVACAVIAIFLFSKYHISLCFPGLENSILDRLMR
;
A
#
# COMPACT_ATOMS: atom_id res chain seq x y z
N MET A 1 -14.81 23.47 9.64
CA MET A 1 -14.35 22.08 9.88
C MET A 1 -12.84 22.13 10.04
N ILE A 2 -12.24 21.28 10.89
CA ILE A 2 -10.78 21.18 11.01
C ILE A 2 -10.27 20.37 9.82
N GLY A 3 -9.23 20.85 9.14
CA GLY A 3 -8.58 20.17 8.00
C GLY A 3 -8.80 20.84 6.63
N PHE A 4 -8.05 20.38 5.64
CA PHE A 4 -8.17 20.76 4.23
C PHE A 4 -8.85 19.64 3.43
N TYR A 5 -9.69 20.01 2.46
CA TYR A 5 -10.61 19.11 1.75
C TYR A 5 -10.61 19.31 0.23
N ASP A 6 -9.63 20.04 -0.28
CA ASP A 6 -9.48 20.30 -1.70
C ASP A 6 -9.07 19.04 -2.48
N TYR A 7 -9.30 19.08 -3.79
CA TYR A 7 -9.11 17.92 -4.68
C TYR A 7 -7.69 17.34 -4.66
N THR A 8 -6.73 18.09 -4.11
CA THR A 8 -5.33 17.66 -3.95
C THR A 8 -5.15 16.59 -2.87
N VAL A 9 -6.02 16.52 -1.87
CA VAL A 9 -5.97 15.53 -0.76
C VAL A 9 -7.12 14.52 -0.81
N VAL A 10 -8.18 14.81 -1.58
CA VAL A 10 -9.31 13.89 -1.75
C VAL A 10 -8.87 12.55 -2.30
N LEU A 11 -7.91 12.53 -3.23
CA LEU A 11 -7.43 11.27 -3.79
C LEU A 11 -6.66 10.42 -2.78
N THR A 12 -5.87 11.04 -1.90
CA THR A 12 -5.25 10.39 -0.75
C THR A 12 -6.29 9.78 0.19
N TYR A 13 -7.40 10.49 0.46
CA TYR A 13 -8.50 9.93 1.26
C TYR A 13 -9.21 8.76 0.57
N ILE A 14 -9.39 8.81 -0.75
CA ILE A 14 -9.94 7.69 -1.53
C ILE A 14 -9.01 6.47 -1.45
N SER A 15 -7.70 6.68 -1.55
CA SER A 15 -6.68 5.64 -1.39
C SER A 15 -6.79 4.98 0.00
N LEU A 16 -6.89 5.79 1.05
CA LEU A 16 -7.09 5.29 2.42
C LEU A 16 -8.39 4.48 2.57
N MET A 17 -9.51 5.00 2.07
CA MET A 17 -10.79 4.29 2.12
C MET A 17 -10.75 2.96 1.36
N CYS A 18 -10.06 2.93 0.21
CA CYS A 18 -9.83 1.70 -0.56
C CYS A 18 -9.01 0.68 0.23
N SER A 19 -7.94 1.11 0.90
CA SER A 19 -7.10 0.27 1.74
C SER A 19 -7.84 -0.25 2.98
N VAL A 20 -8.62 0.59 3.66
CA VAL A 20 -9.44 0.17 4.81
C VAL A 20 -10.46 -0.88 4.38
N PHE A 21 -11.15 -0.67 3.27
CA PHE A 21 -12.03 -1.70 2.70
C PHE A 21 -11.25 -2.98 2.39
N GLY A 22 -10.09 -2.88 1.75
CA GLY A 22 -9.22 -4.01 1.47
C GLY A 22 -8.78 -4.78 2.72
N ILE A 23 -8.48 -4.11 3.83
CA ILE A 23 -8.18 -4.72 5.13
C ILE A 23 -9.37 -5.55 5.61
N THR A 24 -10.59 -4.99 5.57
CA THR A 24 -11.80 -5.74 5.97
C THR A 24 -12.01 -6.98 5.11
N GLN A 25 -11.74 -6.88 3.80
CA GLN A 25 -11.83 -8.00 2.88
C GLN A 25 -10.77 -9.08 3.17
N ALA A 26 -9.54 -8.67 3.53
CA ALA A 26 -8.47 -9.59 3.91
C ALA A 26 -8.84 -10.39 5.16
N ILE A 27 -9.36 -9.70 6.19
CA ILE A 27 -9.80 -10.34 7.44
C ILE A 27 -10.99 -11.27 7.20
N GLY A 28 -11.91 -10.89 6.31
CA GLY A 28 -13.05 -11.69 5.89
C GLY A 28 -12.72 -12.89 4.99
N GLY A 29 -11.44 -13.14 4.68
CA GLY A 29 -10.99 -14.25 3.82
C GLY A 29 -11.05 -13.96 2.31
N HIS A 30 -11.49 -12.77 1.90
CA HIS A 30 -11.55 -12.35 0.50
C HIS A 30 -10.20 -11.78 0.03
N TYR A 31 -9.16 -12.62 0.07
CA TYR A 31 -7.79 -12.20 -0.20
C TYR A 31 -7.57 -11.62 -1.60
N ARG A 32 -8.32 -12.09 -2.62
CA ARG A 32 -8.25 -11.51 -3.97
C ARG A 32 -8.66 -10.04 -3.95
N THR A 33 -9.81 -9.74 -3.36
CA THR A 33 -10.35 -8.38 -3.28
C THR A 33 -9.37 -7.48 -2.52
N ALA A 34 -8.78 -7.98 -1.44
CA ALA A 34 -7.76 -7.25 -0.69
C ALA A 34 -6.54 -6.88 -1.56
N ILE A 35 -5.97 -7.85 -2.30
CA ILE A 35 -4.82 -7.59 -3.19
C ILE A 35 -5.18 -6.58 -4.30
N ILE A 36 -6.40 -6.64 -4.84
CA ILE A 36 -6.91 -5.68 -5.82
C ILE A 36 -7.02 -4.29 -5.20
N CYS A 37 -7.57 -4.18 -4.00
CA CYS A 37 -7.65 -2.91 -3.28
C CYS A 37 -6.27 -2.31 -3.01
N LEU A 38 -5.27 -3.14 -2.67
CA LEU A 38 -3.89 -2.67 -2.50
C LEU A 38 -3.31 -2.10 -3.80
N ALA A 39 -3.51 -2.81 -4.92
CA ALA A 39 -3.06 -2.33 -6.23
C ALA A 39 -3.77 -1.03 -6.66
N LEU A 40 -5.07 -0.91 -6.37
CA LEU A 40 -5.85 0.30 -6.63
C LEU A 40 -5.42 1.48 -5.75
N SER A 41 -5.13 1.24 -4.47
CA SER A 41 -4.57 2.25 -3.57
C SER A 41 -3.23 2.78 -4.09
N GLY A 42 -2.33 1.89 -4.54
CA GLY A 42 -1.08 2.29 -5.19
C GLY A 42 -1.29 3.08 -6.50
N LEU A 43 -2.34 2.79 -7.26
CA LEU A 43 -2.70 3.55 -8.45
C LEU A 43 -3.16 4.97 -8.09
N PHE A 44 -4.00 5.12 -7.07
CA PHE A 44 -4.49 6.42 -6.61
C PHE A 44 -3.37 7.29 -6.06
N ASP A 45 -2.47 6.72 -5.26
CA ASP A 45 -1.25 7.37 -4.78
C ASP A 45 -0.37 7.90 -5.93
N MET A 46 -0.13 7.09 -6.96
CA MET A 46 0.65 7.55 -8.11
C MET A 46 0.02 8.76 -8.83
N PHE A 47 -1.32 8.88 -8.79
CA PHE A 47 -2.05 10.00 -9.37
C PHE A 47 -2.17 11.21 -8.44
N ASP A 48 -2.21 11.05 -7.12
CA ASP A 48 -2.39 12.16 -6.19
C ASP A 48 -1.23 13.15 -6.27
N GLY A 49 0.01 12.69 -6.38
CA GLY A 49 1.18 13.55 -6.50
C GLY A 49 1.21 14.30 -7.83
N LYS A 50 0.59 13.75 -8.89
CA LYS A 50 0.42 14.47 -10.17
C LYS A 50 -0.66 15.53 -10.07
N ILE A 51 -1.79 15.21 -9.45
CA ILE A 51 -2.93 16.11 -9.27
C ILE A 51 -2.58 17.24 -8.28
N ALA A 52 -1.87 16.94 -7.21
CA ALA A 52 -1.36 17.91 -6.24
C ALA A 52 -0.49 19.00 -6.90
N ARG A 53 0.23 18.65 -7.98
CA ARG A 53 1.09 19.56 -8.76
C ARG A 53 0.32 20.44 -9.76
N THR A 54 -0.95 20.15 -10.06
CA THR A 54 -1.73 20.97 -11.00
C THR A 54 -2.32 22.22 -10.34
N LYS A 55 -2.47 22.22 -9.01
CA LYS A 55 -2.97 23.38 -8.25
C LYS A 55 -1.88 24.45 -8.13
N LYS A 56 -1.98 25.50 -8.95
CA LYS A 56 -1.00 26.61 -9.00
C LYS A 56 -1.02 27.54 -7.77
N ASN A 57 -2.16 27.67 -7.10
CA ASN A 57 -2.36 28.61 -5.99
C ASN A 57 -2.56 27.87 -4.65
N ARG A 58 -1.62 26.99 -4.26
CA ARG A 58 -1.65 26.37 -2.93
C ARG A 58 -0.99 27.27 -1.89
N THR A 59 -1.63 27.46 -0.75
CA THR A 59 -0.98 28.07 0.41
C THR A 59 0.09 27.14 0.97
N ASP A 60 1.04 27.67 1.74
CA ASP A 60 2.09 26.83 2.31
C ASP A 60 1.54 25.85 3.36
N ASP A 61 0.50 26.25 4.10
CA ASP A 61 -0.24 25.36 5.01
C ASP A 61 -0.93 24.21 4.27
N GLU A 62 -1.54 24.46 3.10
CA GLU A 62 -2.16 23.42 2.26
C GLU A 62 -1.14 22.42 1.71
N LYS A 63 0.08 22.87 1.42
CA LYS A 63 1.17 22.00 0.95
C LYS A 63 1.71 21.15 2.10
N LEU A 64 2.01 21.78 3.24
CA LEU A 64 2.51 21.10 4.44
C LEU A 64 1.51 20.07 4.94
N PHE A 65 0.23 20.44 5.05
CA PHE A 65 -0.84 19.51 5.40
C PHE A 65 -0.92 18.35 4.41
N GLY A 66 -0.85 18.65 3.10
CA GLY A 66 -0.84 17.64 2.04
C GLY A 66 0.27 16.60 2.22
N VAL A 67 1.51 17.03 2.48
CA VAL A 67 2.64 16.13 2.71
C VAL A 67 2.44 15.26 3.95
N GLN A 68 1.92 15.84 5.05
CA GLN A 68 1.70 15.10 6.29
C GLN A 68 0.56 14.08 6.15
N ILE A 69 -0.57 14.46 5.54
CA ILE A 69 -1.72 13.57 5.40
C ILE A 69 -1.43 12.42 4.45
N ASP A 70 -0.67 12.68 3.38
CA ASP A 70 -0.16 11.68 2.44
C ASP A 70 0.66 10.60 3.16
N SER A 71 1.66 11.03 3.93
CA SER A 71 2.48 10.10 4.71
C SER A 71 1.71 9.29 5.75
N LEU A 72 0.73 9.92 6.43
CA LEU A 72 -0.10 9.19 7.40
C LEU A 72 -0.97 8.14 6.70
N CYS A 73 -1.51 8.46 5.53
CA CYS A 73 -2.27 7.51 4.74
C CYS A 73 -1.38 6.39 4.19
N ASP A 74 -0.17 6.69 3.74
CA ASP A 74 0.82 5.71 3.27
C ASP A 74 1.20 4.68 4.33
N VAL A 75 1.35 5.09 5.59
CA VAL A 75 1.58 4.15 6.70
C VAL A 75 0.45 3.12 6.77
N VAL A 76 -0.80 3.52 6.54
CA VAL A 76 -1.95 2.61 6.56
C VAL A 76 -2.02 1.78 5.28
N CYS A 77 -1.95 2.43 4.12
CA CYS A 77 -2.12 1.83 2.80
C CYS A 77 -1.00 0.87 2.41
N PHE A 78 0.25 1.20 2.75
CA PHE A 78 1.44 0.47 2.28
C PHE A 78 2.30 -0.08 3.42
N GLY A 79 2.13 0.41 4.65
CA GLY A 79 2.73 -0.20 5.85
C GLY A 79 1.82 -1.25 6.48
N ALA A 80 0.70 -0.84 7.06
CA ALA A 80 -0.16 -1.72 7.83
C ALA A 80 -0.94 -2.71 6.95
N PHE A 81 -1.53 -2.26 5.84
CA PHE A 81 -2.38 -3.10 5.02
C PHE A 81 -1.64 -4.32 4.40
N PRO A 82 -0.45 -4.18 3.79
CA PRO A 82 0.33 -5.33 3.32
C PRO A 82 0.72 -6.30 4.45
N ALA A 83 1.04 -5.78 5.64
CA ALA A 83 1.34 -6.62 6.80
C ALA A 83 0.12 -7.45 7.22
N VAL A 84 -1.08 -6.85 7.26
CA VAL A 84 -2.32 -7.57 7.54
C VAL A 84 -2.57 -8.66 6.50
N ILE A 85 -2.44 -8.36 5.20
CA ILE A 85 -2.58 -9.36 4.13
C ILE A 85 -1.63 -10.54 4.37
N CYS A 86 -0.36 -10.29 4.64
CA CYS A 86 0.62 -11.35 4.86
C CYS A 86 0.32 -12.17 6.12
N TYR A 87 -0.15 -11.54 7.20
CA TYR A 87 -0.55 -12.22 8.43
C TYR A 87 -1.71 -13.19 8.19
N VAL A 88 -2.76 -12.75 7.50
CA VAL A 88 -3.93 -13.61 7.22
C VAL A 88 -3.57 -14.75 6.27
N LEU A 89 -2.64 -14.52 5.33
CA LEU A 89 -2.14 -15.51 4.36
C LEU A 89 -1.12 -16.52 4.93
N GLY A 90 -0.69 -16.39 6.19
CA GLY A 90 0.08 -17.43 6.87
C GLY A 90 1.39 -17.01 7.50
N VAL A 91 1.80 -15.73 7.41
CA VAL A 91 2.95 -15.19 8.16
C VAL A 91 2.57 -15.06 9.64
N ARG A 92 2.69 -16.16 10.39
CA ARG A 92 2.25 -16.29 11.78
C ARG A 92 3.35 -16.84 12.69
N GLY A 93 3.06 -16.91 13.99
CA GLY A 93 4.03 -17.32 15.02
C GLY A 93 5.03 -16.23 15.37
N ILE A 94 5.93 -16.52 16.32
CA ILE A 94 6.86 -15.53 16.90
C ILE A 94 7.69 -14.83 15.81
N LEU A 95 8.30 -15.61 14.90
CA LEU A 95 9.10 -15.06 13.80
C LEU A 95 8.27 -14.22 12.84
N GLY A 96 7.06 -14.67 12.50
CA GLY A 96 6.15 -13.91 11.64
C GLY A 96 5.76 -12.57 12.27
N THR A 97 5.40 -12.56 13.56
CA THR A 97 5.06 -11.35 14.30
C THR A 97 6.23 -10.37 14.37
N ILE A 98 7.46 -10.86 14.59
CA ILE A 98 8.67 -10.02 14.59
C ILE A 98 8.89 -9.37 13.22
N VAL A 99 8.78 -10.15 12.14
CA VAL A 99 8.99 -9.65 10.76
C VAL A 99 7.91 -8.65 10.36
N LEU A 100 6.65 -8.92 10.71
CA LEU A 100 5.53 -7.98 10.49
C LEU A 100 5.75 -6.66 11.23
N ALA A 101 6.12 -6.71 12.51
CA ALA A 101 6.42 -5.53 13.30
C ALA A 101 7.63 -4.77 12.72
N TYR A 102 8.69 -5.48 12.35
CA TYR A 102 9.88 -4.92 11.71
C TYR A 102 9.54 -4.19 10.41
N TYR A 103 8.74 -4.79 9.52
CA TYR A 103 8.27 -4.17 8.28
C TYR A 103 7.50 -2.87 8.54
N CYS A 104 6.56 -2.88 9.50
CA CYS A 104 5.79 -1.70 9.87
C CYS A 104 6.69 -0.57 10.43
N VAL A 105 7.66 -0.92 11.29
CA VAL A 105 8.62 0.06 11.84
C VAL A 105 9.49 0.66 10.73
N CYS A 106 10.00 -0.17 9.81
CA CYS A 106 10.77 0.30 8.67
C CYS A 106 9.95 1.24 7.77
N SER A 107 8.67 0.94 7.58
CA SER A 107 7.72 1.76 6.82
C SER A 107 7.53 3.16 7.45
N VAL A 108 7.43 3.24 8.77
CA VAL A 108 7.32 4.52 9.49
C VAL A 108 8.62 5.31 9.44
N ILE A 109 9.77 4.65 9.67
CA ILE A 109 11.10 5.28 9.59
C ILE A 109 11.33 5.89 8.20
N ARG A 110 10.96 5.13 7.16
CA ARG A 110 11.04 5.56 5.75
C ARG A 110 10.35 6.90 5.52
N LEU A 111 9.07 6.96 5.89
CA LEU A 111 8.22 8.12 5.66
C LEU A 111 8.64 9.31 6.54
N GLY A 112 9.01 9.05 7.80
CA GLY A 112 9.57 10.08 8.68
C GLY A 112 10.83 10.72 8.12
N PHE A 113 11.77 9.91 7.62
CA PHE A 113 13.01 10.40 7.00
C PHE A 113 12.71 11.24 5.75
N PHE A 114 11.80 10.79 4.89
CA PHE A 114 11.40 11.56 3.71
C PHE A 114 10.68 12.85 4.03
N ASN A 115 9.80 12.88 5.04
CA ASN A 115 9.11 14.10 5.44
C ASN A 115 10.07 15.17 5.92
N VAL A 116 11.11 14.78 6.67
CA VAL A 116 12.17 15.70 7.08
C VAL A 116 12.97 16.19 5.87
N LEU A 117 13.34 15.29 4.95
CA LEU A 117 14.07 15.63 3.74
C LEU A 117 13.27 16.60 2.85
N GLU A 118 11.98 16.36 2.67
CA GLU A 118 11.09 17.20 1.87
C GLU A 118 10.86 18.56 2.53
N THR A 119 10.67 18.60 3.84
CA THR A 119 10.59 19.86 4.61
C THR A 119 11.86 20.69 4.45
N ASN A 120 13.04 20.07 4.50
CA ASN A 120 14.30 20.75 4.29
C ASN A 120 14.49 21.23 2.84
N ARG A 121 14.02 20.46 1.85
CA ARG A 121 14.03 20.86 0.43
C ARG A 121 13.15 22.07 0.16
N GLN A 122 11.97 22.14 0.77
CA GLN A 122 11.07 23.29 0.61
C GLN A 122 11.66 24.58 1.18
N ARG A 123 12.61 24.49 2.13
CA ARG A 123 13.31 25.64 2.73
C ARG A 123 14.51 26.13 1.91
N VAL A 124 15.07 25.27 1.07
CA VAL A 124 16.22 25.59 0.22
C VAL A 124 15.71 25.68 -1.21
N GLU A 125 15.23 26.86 -1.59
CA GLU A 125 14.95 27.15 -3.00
C GLU A 125 16.21 26.85 -3.84
N GLU A 126 15.99 26.24 -5.02
CA GLU A 126 16.98 25.90 -6.05
C GLU A 126 17.74 24.57 -5.90
N GLY A 127 17.15 23.49 -6.45
CA GLY A 127 17.92 22.31 -6.86
C GLY A 127 17.10 21.04 -6.97
N ALA A 128 16.52 20.79 -8.15
CA ALA A 128 15.81 19.54 -8.46
C ALA A 128 16.77 18.35 -8.49
N ASN A 129 17.00 17.69 -7.35
CA ASN A 129 17.86 16.52 -7.31
C ASN A 129 17.10 15.28 -7.84
N LYS A 130 17.67 14.64 -8.88
CA LYS A 130 17.03 13.61 -9.72
C LYS A 130 16.98 12.19 -9.10
N TYR A 131 17.29 12.07 -7.80
CA TYR A 131 17.51 10.79 -7.12
C TYR A 131 16.65 10.66 -5.85
N TYR A 132 16.07 9.49 -5.67
CA TYR A 132 15.47 9.05 -4.41
C TYR A 132 16.54 8.34 -3.58
N HIS A 133 16.52 8.54 -2.26
CA HIS A 133 17.26 7.71 -1.31
C HIS A 133 16.37 6.53 -0.93
N GLY A 134 16.82 5.28 -1.08
CA GLY A 134 16.09 4.05 -0.71
C GLY A 134 14.87 3.73 -1.58
N LEU A 135 14.16 2.62 -1.28
CA LEU A 135 12.97 2.15 -2.02
C LEU A 135 11.66 2.84 -1.58
N PRO A 136 10.85 3.45 -2.46
CA PRO A 136 9.57 4.07 -2.07
C PRO A 136 8.62 3.06 -1.40
N ILE A 137 7.85 3.50 -0.39
CA ILE A 137 6.94 2.61 0.36
C ILE A 137 5.86 2.00 -0.56
N THR A 138 5.41 2.79 -1.54
CA THR A 138 4.40 2.43 -2.55
C THR A 138 4.79 1.24 -3.43
N THR A 139 6.08 0.86 -3.44
CA THR A 139 6.55 -0.35 -4.14
C THR A 139 5.91 -1.63 -3.63
N MET A 140 5.41 -1.66 -2.38
CA MET A 140 4.70 -2.82 -1.86
C MET A 140 3.39 -3.10 -2.61
N ALA A 141 2.74 -2.06 -3.16
CA ALA A 141 1.55 -2.20 -4.00
C ALA A 141 1.82 -2.88 -5.35
N ILE A 142 3.09 -3.08 -5.71
CA ILE A 142 3.51 -3.83 -6.89
C ILE A 142 4.04 -5.21 -6.48
N VAL A 143 4.94 -5.24 -5.48
CA VAL A 143 5.62 -6.47 -5.06
C VAL A 143 4.61 -7.49 -4.54
N LEU A 144 3.65 -7.07 -3.71
CA LEU A 144 2.73 -8.02 -3.08
C LEU A 144 1.75 -8.66 -4.07
N PRO A 145 1.08 -7.94 -5.00
CA PRO A 145 0.28 -8.58 -6.03
C PRO A 145 1.07 -9.57 -6.90
N LEU A 146 2.32 -9.26 -7.23
CA LEU A 146 3.18 -10.17 -8.00
C LEU A 146 3.56 -11.41 -7.19
N ALA A 147 3.97 -11.23 -5.92
CA ALA A 147 4.26 -12.35 -5.03
C ALA A 147 3.03 -13.25 -4.85
N PHE A 148 1.83 -12.66 -4.74
CA PHE A 148 0.58 -13.40 -4.61
C PHE A 148 0.29 -14.34 -5.79
N MET A 149 0.77 -14.03 -7.00
CA MET A 149 0.63 -14.95 -8.14
C MET A 149 1.32 -16.29 -7.93
N LEU A 150 2.38 -16.35 -7.12
CA LEU A 150 3.11 -17.59 -6.87
C LEU A 150 2.29 -18.59 -6.04
N ASN A 151 1.26 -18.13 -5.32
CA ASN A 151 0.31 -19.00 -4.62
C ASN A 151 -0.42 -19.98 -5.56
N PHE A 152 -0.43 -19.75 -6.87
CA PHE A 152 -1.02 -20.70 -7.83
C PHE A 152 -0.12 -21.90 -8.14
N VAL A 153 1.18 -21.80 -7.83
CA VAL A 153 2.19 -22.77 -8.25
C VAL A 153 2.80 -23.49 -7.06
N ILE A 154 2.98 -22.78 -5.94
CA ILE A 154 3.67 -23.31 -4.76
C ILE A 154 2.69 -23.70 -3.66
N ALA A 155 3.11 -24.61 -2.78
CA ALA A 155 2.30 -25.01 -1.63
C ALA A 155 2.24 -23.92 -0.54
N GLU A 156 1.23 -24.01 0.32
CA GLU A 156 0.86 -22.93 1.26
C GLU A 156 1.97 -22.59 2.27
N ARG A 157 2.76 -23.59 2.66
CA ARG A 157 3.86 -23.41 3.61
C ARG A 157 5.00 -22.60 2.96
N GLU A 158 5.37 -22.97 1.74
CA GLU A 158 6.38 -22.30 0.93
C GLU A 158 5.95 -20.87 0.61
N PHE A 159 4.66 -20.66 0.32
CA PHE A 159 4.10 -19.32 0.12
C PHE A 159 4.18 -18.45 1.37
N SER A 160 3.86 -19.01 2.54
CA SER A 160 3.99 -18.28 3.81
C SER A 160 5.43 -17.88 4.10
N VAL A 161 6.40 -18.77 3.82
CA VAL A 161 7.84 -18.48 3.97
C VAL A 161 8.30 -17.42 2.96
N LEU A 162 7.82 -17.48 1.72
CA LEU A 162 8.07 -16.46 0.70
C LEU A 162 7.59 -15.09 1.17
N LEU A 163 6.35 -14.97 1.66
CA LEU A 163 5.80 -13.70 2.14
C LEU A 163 6.60 -13.14 3.32
N LEU A 164 7.03 -14.00 4.24
CA LEU A 164 7.93 -13.60 5.33
C LEU A 164 9.23 -13.00 4.78
N PHE A 165 9.85 -13.65 3.79
CA PHE A 165 11.07 -13.15 3.17
C PHE A 165 10.85 -11.84 2.41
N VAL A 166 9.74 -11.72 1.67
CA VAL A 166 9.34 -10.49 0.97
C VAL A 166 9.23 -9.32 1.95
N LEU A 167 8.53 -9.49 3.08
CA LEU A 167 8.40 -8.44 4.09
C LEU A 167 9.76 -8.04 4.69
N ALA A 168 10.60 -9.01 5.03
CA ALA A 168 11.92 -8.74 5.60
C ALA A 168 12.81 -7.97 4.61
N VAL A 169 12.86 -8.40 3.33
CA VAL A 169 13.67 -7.76 2.29
C VAL A 169 13.14 -6.38 1.95
N VAL A 170 11.85 -6.23 1.68
CA VAL A 170 11.26 -4.93 1.33
C VAL A 170 11.38 -3.94 2.49
N GLY A 171 11.11 -4.37 3.72
CA GLY A 171 11.30 -3.55 4.92
C GLY A 171 12.75 -3.08 5.08
N THR A 172 13.72 -3.96 4.84
CA THR A 172 15.15 -3.57 4.84
C THR A 172 15.45 -2.56 3.73
N LEU A 173 14.95 -2.77 2.51
CA LEU A 173 15.15 -1.87 1.37
C LEU A 173 14.54 -0.47 1.56
N PHE A 174 13.56 -0.32 2.45
CA PHE A 174 13.05 1.00 2.85
C PHE A 174 14.12 1.83 3.58
N ILE A 175 14.91 1.20 4.45
CA ILE A 175 15.87 1.91 5.30
C ILE A 175 17.30 1.92 4.75
N VAL A 176 17.62 1.05 3.78
CA VAL A 176 18.94 1.05 3.14
C VAL A 176 19.08 2.26 2.22
N ASP A 177 20.18 3.02 2.41
CA ASP A 177 20.50 4.17 1.57
C ASP A 177 21.19 3.71 0.28
N PHE A 178 20.40 3.63 -0.79
CA PHE A 178 20.88 3.50 -2.15
C PHE A 178 20.22 4.55 -3.04
N LYS A 179 20.98 5.07 -4.01
CA LYS A 179 20.49 6.11 -4.93
C LYS A 179 19.65 5.49 -6.03
N LEU A 180 18.33 5.57 -5.90
CA LEU A 180 17.41 5.21 -6.97
C LEU A 180 17.23 6.39 -7.93
N LYS A 181 17.56 6.19 -9.20
CA LYS A 181 17.20 7.12 -10.26
C LYS A 181 15.68 7.14 -10.39
N LYS A 182 15.09 8.33 -10.44
CA LYS A 182 13.64 8.49 -10.63
C LYS A 182 13.19 7.73 -11.89
N PRO A 183 12.22 6.81 -11.79
CA PRO A 183 11.74 6.06 -12.94
C PRO A 183 11.12 7.01 -13.97
N SER A 184 11.38 6.75 -15.25
CA SER A 184 10.73 7.46 -16.35
C SER A 184 9.24 7.16 -16.37
N ASN A 185 8.41 8.07 -16.91
CA ASN A 185 6.98 7.85 -17.10
C ASN A 185 6.69 6.57 -17.92
N ALA A 186 7.57 6.23 -18.86
CA ALA A 186 7.47 4.98 -19.63
C ALA A 186 7.66 3.73 -18.74
N PHE A 187 8.64 3.77 -17.83
CA PHE A 187 8.88 2.67 -16.88
C PHE A 187 7.71 2.52 -15.89
N LEU A 188 7.17 3.64 -15.39
CA LEU A 188 5.96 3.63 -14.57
C LEU A 188 4.76 3.03 -15.31
N ALA A 189 4.58 3.35 -16.59
CA ALA A 189 3.52 2.76 -17.40
C ALA A 189 3.67 1.23 -17.54
N VAL A 190 4.88 0.74 -17.78
CA VAL A 190 5.18 -0.70 -17.83
C VAL A 190 4.84 -1.38 -16.50
N LEU A 191 5.20 -0.75 -15.39
CA LEU A 191 4.93 -1.26 -14.04
C LEU A 191 3.42 -1.36 -13.75
N VAL A 192 2.66 -0.34 -14.13
CA VAL A 192 1.19 -0.33 -14.00
C VAL A 192 0.56 -1.41 -14.88
N ILE A 193 1.00 -1.56 -16.12
CA ILE A 193 0.52 -2.63 -17.02
C ILE A 193 0.83 -4.00 -16.43
N LEU A 194 2.04 -4.21 -15.92
CA LEU A 194 2.45 -5.46 -15.28
C LEU A 194 1.54 -5.80 -14.09
N VAL A 195 1.29 -4.85 -13.19
CA VAL A 195 0.38 -5.05 -12.06
C VAL A 195 -1.06 -5.28 -12.53
N ALA A 196 -1.53 -4.57 -13.55
CA ALA A 196 -2.87 -4.78 -14.11
C ALA A 196 -3.01 -6.20 -14.68
N CYS A 197 -2.01 -6.70 -15.41
CA CYS A 197 -1.98 -8.08 -15.89
C CYS A 197 -2.00 -9.08 -14.73
N ALA A 198 -1.21 -8.84 -13.67
CA ALA A 198 -1.21 -9.68 -12.47
C ALA A 198 -2.58 -9.70 -11.79
N VAL A 199 -3.22 -8.55 -11.62
CA VAL A 199 -4.56 -8.41 -11.06
C VAL A 199 -5.61 -9.16 -11.89
N ILE A 200 -5.56 -9.04 -13.22
CA ILE A 200 -6.45 -9.78 -14.13
C ILE A 200 -6.22 -11.29 -13.98
N ALA A 201 -4.97 -11.73 -13.93
CA ALA A 201 -4.66 -13.15 -13.72
C ALA A 201 -5.17 -13.65 -12.36
N ILE A 202 -5.01 -12.87 -11.29
CA ILE A 202 -5.55 -13.19 -9.96
C ILE A 202 -7.08 -13.28 -9.99
N PHE A 203 -7.73 -12.37 -10.70
CA PHE A 203 -9.18 -12.39 -10.89
C PHE A 203 -9.63 -13.67 -11.59
N LEU A 204 -8.91 -14.13 -12.61
CA LEU A 204 -9.28 -15.30 -13.42
C LEU A 204 -8.91 -16.66 -12.79
N PHE A 205 -7.73 -16.80 -12.19
CA PHE A 205 -7.11 -18.11 -11.92
C PHE A 205 -6.97 -18.52 -10.45
N SER A 206 -7.37 -17.68 -9.49
CA SER A 206 -7.13 -17.98 -8.09
C SER A 206 -8.04 -19.10 -7.52
N LYS A 207 -7.61 -19.71 -6.42
CA LYS A 207 -8.33 -20.77 -5.68
C LYS A 207 -9.36 -20.21 -4.69
N TYR A 208 -9.30 -18.90 -4.39
CA TYR A 208 -10.15 -18.24 -3.39
C TYR A 208 -11.43 -17.69 -4.02
N HIS A 209 -12.65 -18.09 -3.66
CA HIS A 209 -13.83 -17.48 -4.31
C HIS A 209 -13.96 -15.98 -3.99
N ILE A 210 -14.33 -15.18 -5.00
CA ILE A 210 -14.77 -13.79 -4.77
C ILE A 210 -16.18 -13.89 -4.22
N SER A 211 -16.33 -13.73 -2.90
CA SER A 211 -17.62 -13.44 -2.31
C SER A 211 -17.61 -11.96 -1.95
N LEU A 212 -18.42 -11.15 -2.63
CA LEU A 212 -18.76 -9.81 -2.13
C LEU A 212 -19.77 -10.01 -1.00
N CYS A 213 -19.32 -10.56 0.12
CA CYS A 213 -20.15 -10.67 1.32
C CYS A 213 -19.94 -9.40 2.13
N PHE A 214 -20.98 -8.56 2.20
CA PHE A 214 -21.08 -7.53 3.23
C PHE A 214 -21.23 -8.26 4.58
N PRO A 215 -20.21 -8.25 5.47
CA PRO A 215 -20.33 -8.94 6.74
C PRO A 215 -21.33 -8.14 7.59
N GLY A 216 -22.56 -8.64 7.74
CA GLY A 216 -23.53 -7.97 8.60
C GLY A 216 -24.97 -8.47 8.59
N LEU A 217 -25.46 -9.16 7.54
CA LEU A 217 -26.89 -9.48 7.48
C LEU A 217 -27.24 -10.96 7.71
N GLU A 218 -26.32 -11.89 7.43
CA GLU A 218 -26.69 -13.32 7.40
C GLU A 218 -26.67 -13.98 8.79
N ASN A 219 -25.69 -13.63 9.63
CA ASN A 219 -25.55 -14.26 10.95
C ASN A 219 -26.62 -13.80 11.96
N SER A 220 -27.19 -12.60 11.80
CA SER A 220 -28.25 -12.12 12.71
C SER A 220 -29.63 -12.70 12.40
N ILE A 221 -29.89 -13.15 11.16
CA ILE A 221 -31.20 -13.68 10.76
C ILE A 221 -31.27 -15.18 11.05
N LEU A 222 -30.18 -15.91 10.82
CA LEU A 222 -30.10 -17.34 11.12
C LEU A 222 -30.09 -17.62 12.63
N ASP A 223 -29.41 -16.81 13.44
CA ASP A 223 -29.44 -16.95 14.91
C ASP A 223 -30.80 -16.58 15.54
N ARG A 224 -31.64 -15.80 14.83
CA ARG A 224 -33.01 -15.45 15.28
C ARG A 224 -34.07 -16.46 14.83
N LEU A 225 -33.81 -17.25 13.80
CA LEU A 225 -34.74 -18.28 13.31
C LEU A 225 -34.49 -19.66 13.93
N MET A 226 -33.34 -19.87 14.60
CA MET A 226 -33.00 -21.10 15.32
C MET A 226 -33.10 -20.99 16.84
N ARG A 227 -33.77 -19.97 17.39
CA ARG A 227 -34.15 -19.87 18.80
C ARG A 227 -35.65 -19.82 18.98
#